data_AF-A0A839K0Y2-F1
#
_entry.id   AF-A0A839K0Y2-F1
#
_cell.length_a   1.000
_cell.length_b   1.000
_cell.length_c   1.000
_cell.angle_alpha   90.00
_cell.angle_beta   90.00
_cell.angle_gamma   90.00
#
_symmetry.space_group_name_H-M   'P 1'
#
loop_
_entity.id
_entity.type
_entity.pdbx_description
1 polymer ?
#
loop_
_entity_poly.entity_id
_entity_poly.type
_entity_poly.pdbx_seq_one_letter_code
_entity_poly.pdbx_strand_id
1 'polypeptide(L)'
;MTIAEVSKKYDITPDTLRYYERVGLLPPVKRNHSGNRDYNENDCSWIQFIKFMRSAGLPIEVLIEYVSLFQQGDKTIEQRKKLLVEQRSKIVKKIKELHTTLEYLDYKINSYENSRIRIEENLKKFDE
;
A
#
# COMPACT_ATOMS: atom_id res chain seq x y z
N MET A 1 -11.51 8.01 -19.21
CA MET A 1 -11.34 6.54 -19.11
C MET A 1 -12.57 5.94 -18.43
N THR A 2 -13.06 4.80 -18.89
CA THR A 2 -14.16 4.09 -18.23
C THR A 2 -13.70 3.42 -16.94
N ILE A 3 -14.65 3.09 -16.06
CA ILE A 3 -14.35 2.35 -14.82
C ILE A 3 -13.67 0.99 -15.08
N ALA A 4 -13.98 0.33 -16.20
CA ALA A 4 -13.38 -0.95 -16.56
C ALA A 4 -11.91 -0.77 -16.97
N GLU A 5 -11.60 0.28 -17.73
CA GLU A 5 -10.23 0.60 -18.13
C GLU A 5 -9.37 0.97 -16.92
N VAL A 6 -9.89 1.80 -16.01
CA VAL A 6 -9.20 2.19 -14.77
C VAL A 6 -9.01 0.97 -13.88
N SER A 7 -10.03 0.13 -13.74
CA SER A 7 -9.96 -1.10 -12.96
C SER A 7 -8.83 -2.01 -13.44
N LYS A 8 -8.73 -2.22 -14.76
CA LYS A 8 -7.65 -3.00 -15.37
C LYS A 8 -6.28 -2.33 -15.21
N LYS A 9 -6.19 -1.02 -15.41
CA LYS A 9 -4.92 -0.26 -15.35
C LYS A 9 -4.31 -0.28 -13.95
N TYR A 10 -5.14 -0.13 -12.92
CA TYR A 10 -4.67 -0.02 -11.54
C TYR A 10 -4.82 -1.31 -10.74
N ASP A 11 -5.37 -2.38 -11.32
CA ASP A 11 -5.67 -3.63 -10.62
C ASP A 11 -6.51 -3.37 -9.36
N ILE A 12 -7.61 -2.64 -9.53
CA ILE A 12 -8.55 -2.27 -8.48
C ILE A 12 -9.94 -2.62 -8.97
N THR A 13 -10.73 -3.33 -8.16
CA THR A 13 -12.08 -3.72 -8.59
C THR A 13 -12.97 -2.49 -8.81
N PRO A 14 -13.94 -2.53 -9.74
CA PRO A 14 -14.88 -1.43 -9.93
C PRO A 14 -15.63 -1.05 -8.66
N ASP A 15 -15.93 -2.02 -7.79
CA ASP A 15 -16.58 -1.78 -6.49
C ASP A 15 -15.67 -1.03 -5.52
N THR A 16 -14.37 -1.30 -5.53
CA THR A 16 -13.40 -0.55 -4.73
C THR A 16 -13.29 0.91 -5.21
N LEU A 17 -13.29 1.14 -6.53
CA LEU A 17 -13.31 2.51 -7.08
C LEU A 17 -14.58 3.27 -6.67
N ARG A 18 -15.75 2.61 -6.76
CA ARG A 18 -17.03 3.18 -6.28
C ARG A 18 -17.00 3.44 -4.78
N TYR A 19 -16.38 2.54 -4.01
CA TYR A 19 -16.21 2.70 -2.58
C TYR A 19 -15.34 3.92 -2.24
N TYR A 20 -14.21 4.11 -2.93
CA TYR A 20 -13.33 5.26 -2.73
C TYR A 20 -14.04 6.58 -2.99
N GLU A 21 -14.83 6.66 -4.06
CA GLU A 21 -15.65 7.85 -4.33
C GLU A 21 -16.71 8.05 -3.22
N ARG A 22 -17.40 6.97 -2.81
CA ARG A 22 -18.47 7.04 -1.79
C ARG A 22 -17.97 7.55 -0.43
N VAL A 23 -16.77 7.15 -0.01
CA VAL A 23 -16.21 7.57 1.29
C VAL A 23 -15.46 8.90 1.21
N GLY A 24 -15.48 9.58 0.05
CA GLY A 24 -14.80 10.87 -0.14
C GLY A 24 -13.28 10.78 -0.28
N LEU A 25 -12.76 9.58 -0.52
CA LEU A 25 -11.33 9.35 -0.73
C LEU A 25 -10.91 9.70 -2.16
N LEU A 26 -11.78 9.45 -3.13
CA LEU A 26 -11.63 9.97 -4.49
C LEU A 26 -12.58 11.16 -4.64
N PRO A 27 -12.12 12.32 -5.17
CA PRO A 27 -13.02 13.40 -5.54
C PRO A 27 -14.13 12.92 -6.49
N PRO A 28 -15.32 13.58 -6.51
CA PRO A 28 -16.42 13.16 -7.37
C PRO A 28 -16.00 13.06 -8.84
N VAL A 29 -16.18 11.89 -9.44
CA VAL A 29 -15.76 11.63 -10.82
C VAL A 29 -16.83 12.13 -11.77
N LYS A 30 -16.42 12.80 -12.85
CA LYS A 30 -17.35 13.28 -13.87
C LYS A 30 -18.07 12.11 -14.54
N ARG A 31 -19.27 12.38 -15.03
CA ARG A 31 -20.04 11.43 -15.83
C ARG A 31 -20.08 11.89 -17.28
N ASN A 32 -19.98 10.94 -18.20
CA ASN A 32 -20.16 11.19 -19.63
C ASN A 32 -21.66 11.32 -19.98
N HIS A 33 -21.96 11.64 -21.25
CA HIS A 33 -23.33 11.80 -21.75
C HIS A 33 -24.22 10.55 -21.57
N SER A 34 -23.62 9.35 -21.47
CA SER A 34 -24.35 8.10 -21.21
C SER A 34 -24.57 7.82 -19.72
N GLY A 35 -24.18 8.74 -18.82
CA GLY A 35 -24.33 8.61 -17.37
C GLY A 35 -23.24 7.78 -16.69
N ASN A 36 -22.25 7.30 -17.43
CA ASN A 36 -21.15 6.47 -16.92
C ASN A 36 -20.01 7.33 -16.37
N ARG A 37 -19.30 6.85 -15.34
CA ARG A 37 -18.11 7.52 -14.80
C ARG A 37 -17.01 7.59 -15.86
N ASP A 38 -16.47 8.79 -16.02
CA ASP A 38 -15.38 9.09 -16.94
C ASP A 38 -14.21 9.72 -16.16
N TYR A 39 -13.19 8.92 -15.95
CA TYR A 39 -12.00 9.26 -15.18
C TYR A 39 -11.01 10.00 -16.06
N ASN A 40 -10.65 11.22 -15.66
CA ASN A 40 -9.59 12.00 -16.30
C ASN A 40 -8.21 11.64 -15.72
N GLU A 41 -7.17 12.30 -16.20
CA GLU A 41 -5.79 12.08 -15.73
C GLU A 41 -5.60 12.42 -14.24
N ASN A 42 -6.22 13.48 -13.75
CA ASN A 42 -6.13 13.85 -12.33
C ASN A 42 -6.78 12.79 -11.43
N ASP A 43 -7.94 12.25 -11.85
CA ASP A 43 -8.60 11.15 -11.12
C ASP A 43 -7.69 9.91 -11.09
N CYS A 44 -7.01 9.63 -12.20
CA CYS A 44 -6.04 8.54 -12.31
C CYS A 44 -4.82 8.75 -11.39
N SER A 45 -4.31 9.97 -11.28
CA SER A 45 -3.24 10.31 -10.33
C SER A 45 -3.68 10.12 -8.87
N TRP A 46 -4.92 10.49 -8.54
CA TRP A 46 -5.49 10.23 -7.21
C TRP A 46 -5.62 8.74 -6.91
N ILE A 47 -6.14 7.96 -7.86
CA ILE A 47 -6.27 6.50 -7.72
C ILE A 47 -4.90 5.86 -7.49
N GLN A 48 -3.87 6.30 -8.24
CA GLN A 48 -2.51 5.82 -8.07
C GLN A 48 -1.96 6.17 -6.68
N PHE A 49 -2.15 7.41 -6.22
CA PHE A 49 -1.74 7.85 -4.89
C PHE A 49 -2.40 7.01 -3.78
N ILE A 50 -3.72 6.84 -3.85
CA ILE A 50 -4.49 6.04 -2.90
C ILE A 50 -3.98 4.61 -2.88
N LYS A 51 -3.75 4.00 -4.07
CA LYS A 51 -3.24 2.64 -4.18
C LYS A 51 -1.92 2.46 -3.45
N PHE A 52 -0.94 3.34 -3.68
CA PHE A 52 0.37 3.25 -3.03
C PHE A 52 0.27 3.39 -1.51
N MET A 53 -0.52 4.34 -1.03
CA MET A 53 -0.67 4.55 0.41
C MET A 53 -1.37 3.38 1.08
N ARG A 54 -2.43 2.84 0.46
CA ARG A 54 -3.14 1.66 0.98
C ARG A 54 -2.25 0.42 0.98
N SER A 55 -1.42 0.20 -0.05
CA SER A 55 -0.47 -0.92 -0.08
C SER A 55 0.62 -0.81 0.99
N ALA A 56 1.00 0.42 1.37
CA ALA A 56 1.93 0.65 2.47
C ALA A 56 1.28 0.49 3.86
N GLY A 57 -0.01 0.14 3.92
CA GLY A 57 -0.74 -0.10 5.16
C GLY A 57 -1.31 1.15 5.83
N LEU A 58 -1.40 2.28 5.11
CA LEU A 58 -2.02 3.48 5.68
C LEU A 58 -3.53 3.28 5.89
N PRO A 59 -4.08 3.73 7.04
CA PRO A 59 -5.52 3.73 7.28
C PRO A 59 -6.25 4.58 6.25
N ILE A 60 -7.48 4.18 5.93
CA ILE A 60 -8.28 4.91 4.93
C ILE A 60 -8.70 6.29 5.46
N GLU A 61 -8.89 6.40 6.78
CA GLU A 61 -9.27 7.60 7.51
C GLU A 61 -8.23 8.72 7.33
N VAL A 62 -6.94 8.37 7.39
CA VAL A 62 -5.83 9.30 7.17
C VAL A 62 -5.85 9.86 5.74
N LEU A 63 -6.20 9.03 4.77
CA LEU A 63 -6.26 9.47 3.38
C LEU A 63 -7.49 10.33 3.11
N ILE A 64 -8.62 10.04 3.76
CA ILE A 64 -9.82 10.90 3.73
C ILE A 64 -9.49 12.27 4.32
N GLU A 65 -8.78 12.33 5.45
CA GLU A 65 -8.29 13.58 6.04
C GLU A 65 -7.40 14.34 5.07
N TYR A 66 -6.43 13.66 4.45
CA TYR A 66 -5.56 14.28 3.45
C TYR A 66 -6.33 14.88 2.27
N VAL A 67 -7.33 14.17 1.75
CA VAL A 67 -8.19 14.65 0.64
C VAL A 67 -9.04 15.85 1.09
N SER A 68 -9.60 15.81 2.30
CA SER A 68 -10.35 16.94 2.86
C SER A 68 -9.48 18.19 3.01
N LEU A 69 -8.23 18.04 3.50
CA LEU A 69 -7.27 19.13 3.55
C LEU A 69 -6.92 19.63 2.15
N PHE A 70 -6.72 18.73 1.19
CA PHE A 70 -6.42 19.10 -0.20
C PHE A 70 -7.52 19.96 -0.83
N GLN A 71 -8.79 19.61 -0.61
CA GLN A 71 -9.94 20.34 -1.15
C GLN A 71 -10.06 21.78 -0.59
N GLN A 72 -9.44 22.05 0.56
CA GLN A 72 -9.40 23.40 1.14
C GLN A 72 -8.36 24.32 0.47
N GLY A 73 -7.58 23.82 -0.48
CA GLY A 73 -6.61 24.59 -1.26
C GLY A 73 -5.29 24.84 -0.53
N ASP A 74 -4.59 25.90 -0.91
CA ASP A 74 -3.18 26.09 -0.55
C ASP A 74 -2.95 26.44 0.92
N LYS A 75 -3.99 26.93 1.61
CA LYS A 75 -3.91 27.22 3.06
C LYS A 75 -3.58 26.00 3.93
N THR A 76 -3.78 24.78 3.43
CA THR A 76 -3.55 23.53 4.16
C THR A 76 -2.26 22.81 3.74
N ILE A 77 -1.41 23.41 2.90
CA ILE A 77 -0.17 22.77 2.41
C ILE A 77 0.68 22.24 3.57
N GLU A 78 0.89 23.04 4.61
CA GLU A 78 1.70 22.63 5.77
C GLU A 78 1.04 21.51 6.58
N GLN A 79 -0.29 21.51 6.70
CA GLN A 79 -1.03 20.44 7.38
C GLN A 79 -0.94 19.12 6.60
N ARG A 80 -1.11 19.18 5.28
CA ARG A 80 -0.94 18.03 4.37
C ARG A 80 0.47 17.45 4.46
N LYS A 81 1.49 18.31 4.41
CA LYS A 81 2.89 17.91 4.55
C LYS A 81 3.16 17.26 5.90
N LYS A 82 2.66 17.84 7.00
CA LYS A 82 2.81 17.29 8.35
C LYS A 82 2.21 15.88 8.45
N LEU A 83 1.00 15.68 7.93
CA LEU A 83 0.34 14.38 7.88
C LEU A 83 1.21 13.36 7.13
N LEU A 84 1.72 13.71 5.94
CA LEU A 84 2.59 12.81 5.17
C LEU A 84 3.90 12.48 5.88
N VAL A 85 4.51 13.45 6.57
CA VAL A 85 5.74 13.23 7.36
C VAL A 85 5.48 12.27 8.52
N GLU A 86 4.35 12.41 9.21
CA GLU A 86 3.97 11.50 10.30
C GLU A 86 3.78 10.06 9.78
N GLN A 87 3.05 9.89 8.67
CA GLN A 87 2.84 8.57 8.07
C GLN A 87 4.15 7.97 7.55
N ARG A 88 5.04 8.78 6.97
CA ARG A 88 6.39 8.34 6.58
C ARG A 88 7.15 7.80 7.77
N SER A 89 7.11 8.48 8.92
CA SER A 89 7.79 8.00 10.14
C SER A 89 7.25 6.64 10.60
N LYS A 90 5.93 6.43 10.52
CA LYS A 90 5.30 5.14 10.85
C LYS A 90 5.73 4.03 9.90
N ILE A 91 5.79 4.30 8.59
CA ILE A 91 6.29 3.34 7.58
C ILE A 91 7.75 2.98 7.87
N VAL A 92 8.63 3.97 8.10
CA VAL A 92 10.06 3.72 8.40
C VAL A 92 10.22 2.84 9.64
N LYS A 93 9.43 3.07 10.70
CA LYS A 93 9.44 2.22 11.88
C LYS A 93 9.04 0.78 11.55
N LYS A 94 7.97 0.60 10.77
CA LYS A 94 7.49 -0.73 10.36
C LYS A 94 8.49 -1.47 9.47
N ILE A 95 9.17 -0.77 8.57
CA ILE A 95 10.25 -1.33 7.75
C ILE A 95 11.37 -1.88 8.66
N LYS A 96 11.77 -1.12 9.68
CA LYS A 96 12.81 -1.57 10.63
C LYS A 96 12.38 -2.83 11.40
N GLU A 97 11.15 -2.86 11.90
CA GLU A 97 10.58 -4.03 12.60
C GLU A 97 10.53 -5.27 11.69
N LEU A 98 10.13 -5.10 10.43
CA LEU A 98 10.10 -6.18 9.44
C LEU A 98 11.49 -6.69 9.09
N HIS A 99 12.50 -5.82 8.99
CA HIS A 99 13.89 -6.25 8.76
C HIS A 99 14.42 -7.10 9.92
N THR A 100 14.22 -6.68 11.16
CA THR A 100 14.61 -7.50 12.33
C THR A 100 13.87 -8.84 12.35
N THR A 101 12.60 -8.86 11.95
CA THR A 101 11.83 -10.11 11.83
C THR A 101 12.41 -11.02 10.74
N LEU A 102 12.79 -10.46 9.59
CA LEU A 102 13.39 -11.19 8.49
C LEU A 102 14.73 -11.82 8.91
N GLU A 103 15.61 -11.04 9.56
CA GLU A 103 16.89 -11.54 10.09
C GLU A 103 16.71 -12.73 11.05
N TYR A 104 15.69 -12.67 11.91
CA TYR A 104 15.39 -13.78 12.82
C TYR A 104 14.87 -15.03 12.08
N LEU A 105 14.03 -14.83 11.05
CA LEU A 105 13.54 -15.93 10.22
C LEU A 105 14.70 -16.58 9.43
N ASP A 106 15.59 -15.78 8.87
CA ASP A 106 16.78 -16.28 8.16
C ASP A 106 17.68 -17.09 9.09
N TYR A 107 17.91 -16.60 10.32
CA TYR A 107 18.62 -17.37 11.35
C TYR A 107 17.94 -18.71 11.64
N LYS A 108 16.60 -18.72 11.78
CA LYS A 108 15.85 -19.94 12.04
C LYS A 108 15.92 -20.92 10.87
N ILE A 109 15.78 -20.47 9.64
CA ILE A 109 15.88 -21.31 8.43
C ILE A 109 17.28 -21.93 8.35
N ASN A 110 18.33 -21.13 8.49
CA ASN A 110 19.72 -21.61 8.47
C ASN A 110 20.02 -22.60 9.61
N SER A 111 19.35 -22.49 10.76
CA SER A 111 19.52 -23.47 11.83
C SER A 111 19.03 -24.88 11.44
N TYR A 112 18.03 -24.99 10.57
CA TYR A 112 17.57 -26.28 10.04
C TYR A 112 18.52 -26.83 8.96
N GLU A 113 19.10 -25.96 8.14
CA GLU A 113 20.09 -26.34 7.13
C GLU A 113 21.37 -26.88 7.80
N ASN A 114 21.87 -26.17 8.82
CA ASN A 114 23.05 -26.61 9.57
C ASN A 114 22.78 -27.85 10.45
N SER A 115 21.57 -27.99 11.01
CA SER A 115 21.21 -29.19 11.78
C SER A 115 21.08 -30.43 10.90
N ARG A 116 20.63 -30.29 9.64
CA ARG A 116 20.63 -31.39 8.66
C ARG A 116 22.05 -31.81 8.28
N ILE A 117 22.95 -30.84 8.06
CA ILE A 117 24.39 -31.14 7.82
C ILE A 117 24.98 -31.87 9.03
N ARG A 118 24.69 -31.43 10.25
CA ARG A 118 25.21 -32.07 11.47
C ARG A 118 24.70 -33.51 11.69
N ILE A 119 23.46 -33.79 11.29
CA ILE A 119 22.88 -35.14 11.36
C ILE A 119 23.50 -36.03 10.26
N GLU A 120 23.65 -35.53 9.03
CA GLU A 120 24.27 -36.28 7.93
C GLU A 120 25.77 -36.54 8.14
N GLU A 121 26.53 -35.57 8.69
CA GLU A 121 27.94 -35.76 9.06
C GLU A 121 28.13 -36.80 10.17
N ASN A 122 27.24 -36.82 11.16
CA ASN A 122 27.30 -37.83 12.22
C ASN A 122 26.92 -39.23 11.73
N LEU A 123 26.04 -39.35 10.74
CA LEU A 123 25.70 -40.64 10.13
C LEU A 123 26.85 -41.18 9.26
N LYS A 124 27.54 -40.33 8.49
CA LYS A 124 28.70 -40.76 7.69
C LYS A 124 29.89 -41.24 8.53
N LYS A 125 30.06 -40.72 9.75
CA LYS A 125 31.09 -41.18 10.70
C LYS A 125 30.77 -42.50 11.38
N PHE A 126 29.54 -43.00 11.27
CA PHE A 126 29.14 -44.28 11.84
C PHE A 126 29.39 -45.46 10.89
N ASP A 127 29.60 -45.17 9.60
CA ASP A 127 29.86 -46.16 8.54
C ASP A 127 31.38 -46.34 8.22
N GLU A 128 32.28 -45.63 8.93
CA GLU A 128 33.75 -45.82 8.93
C GLU A 128 34.24 -46.54 10.20
#